data_AF-A0A537J2E5-F1
#
_entry.id   AF-A0A537J2E5-F1
#
_cell.length_a   1.000
_cell.length_b   1.000
_cell.length_c   1.000
_cell.angle_alpha   90.00
_cell.angle_beta   90.00
_cell.angle_gamma   90.00
#
_symmetry.space_group_name_H-M   'P 1'
#
loop_
_entity.id
_entity.type
_entity.pdbx_description
1 polymer ?
#
loop_
_entity_poly.entity_id
_entity_poly.type
_entity_poly.pdbx_seq_one_letter_code
_entity_poly.pdbx_strand_id
1 'polypeptide(L)'
;HFVLEQIAAVGIRDVGIIISPETGAAVRAAIGGGERWGIQTTYIPQESPGGLAHAVRTAQAFLQNSPFLMFLGDNLIQGGMQHLRDRFTTGAAEALILLKEVADPRQFGVAVLNGDGSVQTLVEKPRIPPSNLALVGVYLFRPAIHAAIGRIRPSARGELEITDAIQELLRDGGRVDAVRLEGWWLDAGKKDDLLGTVDDPEAVTGRVEIGAMTTVERSVIRGPVVIGERCRVQGAFIGPYTAIGDDTTIAQTSIQHSVVLDHCRLDGVDRVEDSVLGRGVTITRATDGPKALRVFVSDDSQISL
;
A
#
# COMPACT_ATOMS: atom_id res chain seq x y z
N HIS A 1 -9.13 -3.89 -5.54
CA HIS A 1 -10.16 -2.90 -5.91
C HIS A 1 -9.68 -1.47 -5.69
N PHE A 2 -9.26 -1.08 -4.48
CA PHE A 2 -8.69 0.25 -4.19
C PHE A 2 -7.72 0.78 -5.25
N VAL A 3 -6.70 -0.01 -5.63
CA VAL A 3 -5.71 0.39 -6.64
C VAL A 3 -6.36 0.77 -7.98
N LEU A 4 -7.37 0.02 -8.43
CA LEU A 4 -8.08 0.32 -9.68
C LEU A 4 -8.93 1.59 -9.58
N GLU A 5 -9.52 1.87 -8.42
CA GLU A 5 -10.24 3.12 -8.17
C GLU A 5 -9.30 4.32 -8.27
N GLN A 6 -8.10 4.21 -7.70
CA GLN A 6 -7.07 5.25 -7.79
C GLN A 6 -6.61 5.47 -9.24
N ILE A 7 -6.38 4.39 -10.00
CA ILE A 7 -6.00 4.46 -11.42
C ILE A 7 -7.10 5.13 -12.24
N ALA A 8 -8.36 4.73 -12.05
CA ALA A 8 -9.50 5.32 -12.74
C ALA A 8 -9.68 6.81 -12.39
N ALA A 9 -9.47 7.18 -11.11
CA ALA A 9 -9.60 8.56 -10.64
C ALA A 9 -8.58 9.52 -11.27
N VAL A 10 -7.45 9.02 -11.78
CA VAL A 10 -6.49 9.81 -12.57
C VAL A 10 -6.74 9.75 -14.08
N GLY A 11 -7.88 9.20 -14.51
CA GLY A 11 -8.32 9.21 -15.90
C GLY A 11 -7.65 8.18 -16.81
N ILE A 12 -6.91 7.22 -16.23
CA ILE A 12 -6.35 6.10 -16.99
C ILE A 12 -7.45 5.09 -17.24
N ARG A 13 -7.66 4.74 -18.53
CA ARG A 13 -8.72 3.81 -18.96
C ARG A 13 -8.20 2.44 -19.36
N ASP A 14 -7.01 2.36 -19.94
CA ASP A 14 -6.42 1.08 -20.34
C ASP A 14 -5.47 0.57 -19.26
N VAL A 15 -5.78 -0.60 -18.68
CA VAL A 15 -5.07 -1.13 -17.52
C VAL A 15 -4.55 -2.54 -17.79
N GLY A 16 -3.24 -2.70 -17.80
CA GLY A 16 -2.58 -3.99 -17.83
C GLY A 16 -2.42 -4.56 -16.43
N ILE A 17 -2.94 -5.77 -16.17
CA ILE A 17 -2.80 -6.47 -14.88
C ILE A 17 -1.86 -7.65 -15.09
N ILE A 18 -0.67 -7.57 -14.49
CA ILE A 18 0.26 -8.69 -14.43
C ILE A 18 -0.31 -9.75 -13.50
N ILE A 19 -0.42 -10.99 -13.98
CA ILE A 19 -0.95 -12.12 -13.22
C ILE A 19 0.01 -13.30 -13.27
N SER A 20 0.10 -14.04 -12.16
CA SER A 20 0.83 -15.32 -12.13
C SER A 20 -0.09 -16.48 -12.55
N PRO A 21 0.45 -17.62 -12.99
CA PRO A 21 -0.34 -18.81 -13.30
C PRO A 21 -1.18 -19.29 -12.11
N GLU A 22 -0.67 -19.17 -10.89
CA GLU A 22 -1.28 -19.70 -9.68
C GLU A 22 -2.45 -18.82 -9.19
N THR A 23 -2.32 -17.50 -9.31
CA THR A 23 -3.29 -16.54 -8.75
C THR A 23 -4.17 -15.89 -9.81
N GLY A 24 -3.81 -16.00 -11.08
CA GLY A 24 -4.44 -15.26 -12.17
C GLY A 24 -5.93 -15.54 -12.34
N ALA A 25 -6.39 -16.77 -12.09
CA ALA A 25 -7.81 -17.10 -12.15
C ALA A 25 -8.64 -16.34 -11.09
N ALA A 26 -8.14 -16.26 -9.86
CA ALA A 26 -8.79 -15.54 -8.77
C ALA A 26 -8.82 -14.02 -9.04
N VAL A 27 -7.71 -13.46 -9.54
CA VAL A 27 -7.64 -12.04 -9.92
C VAL A 27 -8.62 -11.73 -11.06
N ARG A 28 -8.72 -12.60 -12.07
CA ARG A 28 -9.70 -12.45 -13.16
C ARG A 28 -11.14 -12.47 -12.66
N ALA A 29 -11.47 -13.42 -11.79
CA ALA A 29 -12.82 -13.52 -11.22
C ALA A 29 -13.19 -12.30 -10.37
N ALA A 30 -12.23 -11.75 -9.61
CA ALA A 30 -12.47 -10.62 -8.71
C ALA A 30 -12.53 -9.26 -9.43
N ILE A 31 -11.84 -9.11 -10.55
CA ILE A 31 -11.69 -7.82 -11.26
C ILE A 31 -12.58 -7.74 -12.52
N GLY A 32 -12.80 -8.83 -13.24
CA GLY A 32 -13.62 -8.84 -14.46
C GLY A 32 -13.00 -8.00 -15.59
N GLY A 33 -13.82 -7.34 -16.42
CA GLY A 33 -13.34 -6.48 -17.50
C GLY A 33 -12.95 -5.07 -17.08
N GLY A 34 -13.17 -4.72 -15.80
CA GLY A 34 -12.91 -3.38 -15.25
C GLY A 34 -14.07 -2.41 -15.35
N GLU A 35 -15.23 -2.84 -15.84
CA GLU A 35 -16.40 -1.99 -16.12
C GLU A 35 -16.89 -1.24 -14.88
N ARG A 36 -16.75 -1.86 -13.69
CA ARG A 36 -17.07 -1.25 -12.39
C ARG A 36 -16.35 0.09 -12.15
N TRP A 37 -15.16 0.26 -12.72
CA TRP A 37 -14.34 1.47 -12.56
C TRP A 37 -14.27 2.31 -13.84
N GLY A 38 -14.99 1.93 -14.90
CA GLY A 38 -14.91 2.61 -16.20
C GLY A 38 -13.56 2.44 -16.90
N ILE A 39 -12.86 1.33 -16.63
CA ILE A 39 -11.57 0.98 -17.24
C ILE A 39 -11.73 -0.30 -18.08
N GLN A 40 -10.75 -0.55 -18.95
CA GLN A 40 -10.58 -1.77 -19.73
C GLN A 40 -9.35 -2.52 -19.23
N THR A 41 -9.54 -3.72 -18.72
CA THR A 41 -8.44 -4.53 -18.18
C THR A 41 -7.91 -5.53 -19.20
N THR A 42 -6.59 -5.55 -19.38
CA THR A 42 -5.86 -6.58 -20.11
C THR A 42 -5.03 -7.39 -19.13
N TYR A 43 -5.23 -8.70 -19.09
CA TYR A 43 -4.49 -9.59 -18.20
C TYR A 43 -3.25 -10.15 -18.88
N ILE A 44 -2.09 -9.89 -18.30
CA ILE A 44 -0.78 -10.18 -18.89
C ILE A 44 -0.13 -11.28 -18.03
N PRO A 45 -0.02 -12.52 -18.53
CA PRO A 45 0.58 -13.61 -17.77
C PRO A 45 2.09 -13.40 -17.62
N GLN A 46 2.57 -13.52 -16.39
CA GLN A 46 3.98 -13.58 -16.05
C GLN A 46 4.30 -15.00 -15.57
N GLU A 47 5.04 -15.75 -16.37
CA GLU A 47 5.29 -17.19 -16.12
C GLU A 47 6.08 -17.46 -14.83
N SER A 48 6.93 -16.52 -14.41
CA SER A 48 7.74 -16.65 -13.21
C SER A 48 7.97 -15.31 -12.50
N PRO A 49 8.08 -15.30 -11.15
CA PRO A 49 8.25 -14.10 -10.34
C PRO A 49 9.68 -13.56 -10.47
N GLY A 50 9.97 -12.91 -11.60
CA GLY A 50 11.30 -12.38 -11.92
C GLY A 50 11.58 -10.97 -11.39
N GLY A 51 10.79 -10.42 -10.48
CA GLY A 51 10.93 -9.06 -9.94
C GLY A 51 10.08 -7.99 -10.62
N LEU A 52 10.11 -6.77 -10.09
CA LEU A 52 9.26 -5.66 -10.53
C LEU A 52 9.63 -5.13 -11.92
N ALA A 53 10.92 -5.01 -12.24
CA ALA A 53 11.34 -4.62 -13.59
C ALA A 53 11.02 -5.73 -14.61
N HIS A 54 11.01 -7.00 -14.19
CA HIS A 54 10.53 -8.09 -15.04
C HIS A 54 9.05 -7.92 -15.39
N ALA A 55 8.21 -7.52 -14.43
CA ALA A 55 6.79 -7.27 -14.67
C ALA A 55 6.57 -6.18 -15.75
N VAL A 56 7.32 -5.07 -15.68
CA VAL A 56 7.30 -4.02 -16.71
C VAL A 56 7.78 -4.56 -18.06
N ARG A 57 8.83 -5.38 -18.08
CA ARG A 57 9.32 -6.04 -19.31
C ARG A 57 8.26 -6.95 -19.93
N THR A 58 7.57 -7.75 -19.12
CA THR A 58 6.47 -8.61 -19.58
C THR A 58 5.33 -7.79 -20.18
N ALA A 59 5.03 -6.62 -19.62
CA ALA A 59 4.01 -5.71 -20.13
C ALA A 59 4.43 -4.87 -21.35
N GLN A 60 5.68 -4.95 -21.83
CA GLN A 60 6.20 -4.03 -22.84
C GLN A 60 5.36 -4.00 -24.13
N ALA A 61 4.83 -5.14 -24.59
CA ALA A 61 3.97 -5.19 -25.78
C ALA A 61 2.64 -4.44 -25.60
N PHE A 62 2.11 -4.43 -24.36
CA PHE A 62 0.91 -3.67 -23.99
C PHE A 62 1.21 -2.18 -23.82
N LEU A 63 2.34 -1.84 -23.16
CA LEU A 63 2.73 -0.46 -22.85
C LEU A 63 3.24 0.32 -24.07
N GLN A 64 3.91 -0.36 -25.00
CA GLN A 64 4.50 0.22 -26.22
C GLN A 64 5.37 1.45 -25.90
N ASN A 65 5.10 2.58 -26.54
CA ASN A 65 5.80 3.85 -26.34
C ASN A 65 4.96 4.88 -25.56
N SER A 66 3.89 4.44 -24.88
CA SER A 66 3.07 5.34 -24.08
C SER A 66 3.71 5.57 -22.72
N PRO A 67 3.67 6.80 -22.17
CA PRO A 67 3.94 6.98 -20.75
C PRO A 67 2.89 6.22 -19.92
N PHE A 68 3.31 5.64 -18.81
CA PHE A 68 2.44 4.77 -18.03
C PHE A 68 2.64 4.92 -16.52
N LEU A 69 1.58 4.58 -15.79
CA LEU A 69 1.57 4.41 -14.35
C LEU A 69 1.77 2.92 -14.04
N MET A 70 2.75 2.62 -13.19
CA MET A 70 2.91 1.34 -12.53
C MET A 70 2.50 1.49 -11.07
N PHE A 71 1.52 0.70 -10.64
CA PHE A 71 1.02 0.68 -9.26
C PHE A 71 1.00 -0.76 -8.76
N LEU A 72 1.77 -1.05 -7.71
CA LEU A 72 1.78 -2.34 -7.06
C LEU A 72 0.42 -2.64 -6.41
N GLY A 73 -0.12 -3.83 -6.67
CA GLY A 73 -1.49 -4.21 -6.29
C GLY A 73 -1.74 -4.37 -4.79
N ASP A 74 -0.69 -4.38 -3.99
CA ASP A 74 -0.64 -4.52 -2.53
C ASP A 74 -0.39 -3.20 -1.80
N ASN A 75 -0.13 -2.11 -2.53
CA ASN A 75 0.15 -0.81 -1.95
C ASN A 75 -1.12 0.03 -1.81
N LEU A 76 -1.38 0.54 -0.60
CA LEU A 76 -2.47 1.48 -0.31
C LEU A 76 -1.87 2.82 0.13
N ILE A 77 -2.38 3.93 -0.40
CA ILE A 77 -1.84 5.27 -0.13
C ILE A 77 -2.95 6.28 0.16
N GLN A 78 -2.67 7.24 1.04
CA GLN A 78 -3.54 8.38 1.27
C GLN A 78 -3.24 9.53 0.29
N GLY A 79 -4.27 10.26 -0.16
CA GLY A 79 -4.09 11.55 -0.84
C GLY A 79 -4.23 11.54 -2.36
N GLY A 80 -4.63 10.42 -2.98
CA GLY A 80 -4.88 10.35 -4.41
C GLY A 80 -3.63 10.53 -5.28
N MET A 81 -3.78 10.37 -6.60
CA MET A 81 -2.64 10.39 -7.54
C MET A 81 -2.72 11.52 -8.59
N GLN A 82 -3.75 12.39 -8.52
CA GLN A 82 -3.96 13.48 -9.50
C GLN A 82 -2.73 14.37 -9.62
N HIS A 83 -2.19 14.81 -8.48
CA HIS A 83 -1.02 15.69 -8.47
C HIS A 83 0.25 15.01 -9.03
N LEU A 84 0.39 13.67 -8.85
CA LEU A 84 1.51 12.90 -9.40
C LEU A 84 1.44 12.89 -10.93
N ARG A 85 0.26 12.61 -11.48
CA ARG A 85 0.00 12.65 -12.91
C ARG A 85 0.28 14.05 -13.47
N ASP A 86 -0.26 15.09 -12.84
CA ASP A 86 -0.14 16.46 -13.33
C ASP A 86 1.32 16.93 -13.34
N ARG A 87 2.08 16.63 -12.28
CA ARG A 87 3.52 16.91 -12.22
C ARG A 87 4.30 16.14 -13.29
N PHE A 88 3.97 14.87 -13.52
CA PHE A 88 4.68 14.04 -14.51
C PHE A 88 4.38 14.47 -15.95
N THR A 89 3.12 14.81 -16.25
CA THR A 89 2.69 15.22 -17.59
C THR A 89 3.18 16.61 -17.99
N THR A 90 3.30 17.52 -17.03
CA THR A 90 3.82 18.89 -17.25
C THR A 90 5.35 18.96 -17.20
N GLY A 91 6.00 18.03 -16.49
CA GLY A 91 7.44 17.97 -16.33
C GLY A 91 8.19 17.25 -17.46
N ALA A 92 9.51 17.38 -17.44
CA ALA A 92 10.43 16.73 -18.39
C ALA A 92 11.12 15.47 -17.81
N ALA A 93 10.69 14.99 -16.65
CA ALA A 93 11.27 13.80 -16.04
C ALA A 93 10.92 12.53 -16.85
N GLU A 94 11.89 11.62 -16.96
CA GLU A 94 11.73 10.30 -17.57
C GLU A 94 11.03 9.32 -16.62
N ALA A 95 11.12 9.56 -15.31
CA ALA A 95 10.36 8.86 -14.30
C ALA A 95 9.94 9.79 -13.15
N LEU A 96 8.82 9.49 -12.51
CA LEU A 96 8.41 10.06 -11.24
C LEU A 96 8.15 8.94 -10.24
N ILE A 97 8.76 9.05 -9.06
CA ILE A 97 8.60 8.08 -7.97
C ILE A 97 7.94 8.72 -6.76
N LEU A 98 7.13 7.93 -6.06
CA LEU A 98 6.57 8.32 -4.77
C LEU A 98 7.45 7.78 -3.64
N LEU A 99 7.73 8.62 -2.65
CA LEU A 99 8.60 8.31 -1.51
C LEU A 99 7.88 8.54 -0.18
N LYS A 100 8.21 7.72 0.82
CA LYS A 100 7.78 7.89 2.21
C LYS A 100 8.97 7.75 3.15
N GLU A 101 9.02 8.59 4.19
CA GLU A 101 9.96 8.38 5.28
C GLU A 101 9.52 7.20 6.15
N VAL A 102 10.43 6.26 6.37
CA VAL A 102 10.20 5.05 7.18
C VAL A 102 11.26 4.89 8.26
N ALA A 103 10.88 4.22 9.36
CA ALA A 103 11.81 3.94 10.46
C ALA A 103 12.88 2.91 10.07
N ASP A 104 12.50 1.85 9.33
CA ASP A 104 13.43 0.83 8.83
C ASP A 104 13.45 0.75 7.30
N PRO A 105 14.34 1.51 6.64
CA PRO A 105 14.44 1.54 5.18
C PRO A 105 15.16 0.33 4.57
N ARG A 106 15.72 -0.59 5.37
CA ARG A 106 16.51 -1.73 4.86
C ARG A 106 15.68 -2.74 4.06
N GLN A 107 14.37 -2.74 4.25
CA GLN A 107 13.44 -3.64 3.57
C GLN A 107 12.96 -3.10 2.20
N PHE A 108 13.37 -1.89 1.81
CA PHE A 108 12.83 -1.19 0.65
C PHE A 108 13.94 -0.72 -0.31
N GLY A 109 13.53 -0.29 -1.50
CA GLY A 109 14.35 0.58 -2.32
C GLY A 109 14.45 1.98 -1.71
N VAL A 110 15.65 2.48 -1.52
CA VAL A 110 15.93 3.74 -0.81
C VAL A 110 16.45 4.79 -1.77
N ALA A 111 15.88 6.00 -1.71
CA ALA A 111 16.27 7.11 -2.57
C ALA A 111 17.04 8.20 -1.81
N VAL A 112 18.09 8.72 -2.43
CA VAL A 112 18.76 9.96 -2.02
C VAL A 112 18.35 11.06 -2.98
N LEU A 113 18.02 12.24 -2.46
CA LEU A 113 17.56 13.37 -3.27
C LEU A 113 18.67 14.42 -3.42
N ASN A 114 18.70 15.08 -4.58
CA ASN A 114 19.46 16.29 -4.83
C ASN A 114 18.82 17.49 -4.09
N GLY A 115 19.54 18.62 -4.03
CA GLY A 115 19.04 19.85 -3.41
C GLY A 115 17.81 20.45 -4.10
N ASP A 116 17.54 20.11 -5.37
CA ASP A 116 16.35 20.52 -6.12
C ASP A 116 15.16 19.54 -5.95
N GLY A 117 15.31 18.49 -5.13
CA GLY A 117 14.29 17.47 -4.89
C GLY A 117 14.18 16.39 -5.98
N SER A 118 15.03 16.43 -7.02
CA SER A 118 15.17 15.31 -7.94
C SER A 118 15.95 14.16 -7.30
N VAL A 119 15.85 12.97 -7.88
CA VAL A 119 16.55 11.79 -7.37
C VAL A 119 18.02 11.83 -7.76
N GLN A 120 18.90 11.66 -6.77
CA GLN A 120 20.34 11.52 -6.95
C GLN A 120 20.74 10.06 -7.20
N THR A 121 20.30 9.17 -6.30
CA THR A 121 20.71 7.76 -6.26
C THR A 121 19.58 6.90 -5.70
N LEU A 122 19.38 5.71 -6.26
CA LEU A 122 18.54 4.65 -5.70
C LEU A 122 19.37 3.43 -5.34
N VAL A 123 19.03 2.79 -4.23
CA VAL A 123 19.67 1.54 -3.78
C VAL A 123 18.60 0.55 -3.32
N GLU A 124 18.62 -0.67 -3.87
CA GLU A 124 17.74 -1.74 -3.44
C GLU A 124 18.18 -2.31 -2.08
N LYS A 125 17.26 -2.34 -1.11
CA LYS A 125 17.39 -3.03 0.19
C LYS A 125 18.79 -2.91 0.81
N PRO A 126 19.28 -1.67 1.02
CA PRO A 126 20.64 -1.45 1.47
C PRO A 126 20.82 -1.96 2.91
N ARG A 127 21.94 -2.65 3.15
CA ARG A 127 22.33 -3.04 4.53
C ARG A 127 22.58 -1.82 5.43
N ILE A 128 23.15 -0.75 4.85
CA ILE A 128 23.38 0.54 5.49
C ILE A 128 22.63 1.59 4.66
N PRO A 129 21.41 1.97 5.06
CA PRO A 129 20.57 2.87 4.28
C PRO A 129 21.17 4.28 4.17
N PRO A 130 21.27 4.86 2.96
CA PRO A 130 21.81 6.21 2.78
C PRO A 130 20.79 7.32 3.13
N SER A 131 19.52 6.97 3.27
CA SER A 131 18.43 7.84 3.72
C SER A 131 17.32 7.00 4.36
N ASN A 132 16.31 7.68 4.92
CA ASN A 132 15.06 7.08 5.39
C ASN A 132 13.93 7.12 4.34
N LEU A 133 14.20 7.56 3.10
CA LEU A 133 13.20 7.71 2.06
C LEU A 133 13.05 6.41 1.27
N ALA A 134 12.01 5.65 1.58
CA ALA A 134 11.65 4.43 0.90
C ALA A 134 10.76 4.71 -0.32
N LEU A 135 10.96 3.92 -1.39
CA LEU A 135 10.04 3.83 -2.51
C LEU A 135 8.68 3.31 -2.05
N VAL A 136 7.64 4.07 -2.39
CA VAL A 136 6.25 3.63 -2.34
C VAL A 136 5.92 3.04 -3.71
N GLY A 137 5.13 1.96 -3.75
CA GLY A 137 4.83 1.16 -4.95
C GLY A 137 4.02 1.86 -6.06
N VAL A 138 4.28 3.14 -6.32
CA VAL A 138 3.65 3.99 -7.33
C VAL A 138 4.73 4.70 -8.13
N TYR A 139 4.74 4.45 -9.44
CA TYR A 139 5.75 4.94 -10.36
C TYR A 139 5.10 5.44 -11.64
N LEU A 140 5.55 6.57 -12.17
CA LEU A 140 5.23 7.00 -13.53
C LEU A 140 6.48 6.93 -14.38
N PHE A 141 6.37 6.36 -15.57
CA PHE A 141 7.49 6.15 -16.47
C PHE A 141 7.20 6.64 -17.88
N ARG A 142 8.23 7.19 -18.51
CA ARG A 142 8.32 7.36 -19.95
C ARG A 142 8.98 6.12 -20.58
N PRO A 143 8.87 5.93 -21.91
CA PRO A 143 9.38 4.73 -22.58
C PRO A 143 10.88 4.46 -22.39
N ALA A 144 11.68 5.47 -22.02
CA ALA A 144 13.10 5.32 -21.72
C ALA A 144 13.38 4.22 -20.66
N ILE A 145 12.44 3.96 -19.75
CA ILE A 145 12.58 2.89 -18.75
C ILE A 145 12.75 1.50 -19.39
N HIS A 146 12.18 1.24 -20.57
CA HIS A 146 12.30 -0.06 -21.22
C HIS A 146 13.75 -0.36 -21.62
N ALA A 147 14.47 0.66 -22.11
CA ALA A 147 15.89 0.53 -22.44
C ALA A 147 16.74 0.27 -21.18
N ALA A 148 16.44 0.99 -20.09
CA ALA A 148 17.09 0.79 -18.80
C ALA A 148 16.87 -0.63 -18.23
N ILE A 149 15.63 -1.13 -18.28
CA ILE A 149 15.30 -2.51 -17.89
C ILE A 149 16.06 -3.54 -18.76
N GLY A 150 16.29 -3.24 -20.04
CA GLY A 150 17.04 -4.11 -20.94
C GLY A 150 18.52 -4.29 -20.57
N ARG A 151 19.09 -3.42 -19.73
CA ARG A 151 20.51 -3.44 -19.35
C ARG A 151 20.78 -3.96 -17.94
N ILE A 152 19.77 -4.01 -17.07
CA ILE A 152 19.93 -4.57 -15.73
C ILE A 152 20.08 -6.09 -15.75
N ARG A 153 20.68 -6.63 -14.69
CA ARG A 153 20.83 -8.07 -14.45
C ARG A 153 20.10 -8.44 -13.16
N PRO A 154 19.71 -9.71 -12.99
CA PRO A 154 19.10 -10.15 -11.73
C PRO A 154 19.99 -9.84 -10.53
N SER A 155 19.37 -9.38 -9.44
CA SER A 155 20.02 -9.10 -8.17
C SER A 155 20.51 -10.39 -7.49
N ALA A 156 21.13 -10.27 -6.31
CA ALA A 156 21.48 -11.44 -5.49
C ALA A 156 20.27 -12.32 -5.13
N ARG A 157 19.05 -11.79 -5.25
CA ARG A 157 17.78 -12.50 -5.04
C ARG A 157 17.29 -13.22 -6.31
N GLY A 158 17.96 -13.04 -7.44
CA GLY A 158 17.53 -13.55 -8.73
C GLY A 158 16.40 -12.74 -9.39
N GLU A 159 16.10 -11.55 -8.87
CA GLU A 159 15.02 -10.68 -9.35
C GLU A 159 15.57 -9.49 -10.14
N LEU A 160 14.84 -9.07 -11.18
CA LEU A 160 15.06 -7.79 -11.85
C LEU A 160 14.37 -6.69 -11.04
N GLU A 161 15.19 -5.93 -10.31
CA GLU A 161 14.72 -4.90 -9.39
C GLU A 161 14.39 -3.61 -10.15
N ILE A 162 13.26 -2.96 -9.81
CA ILE A 162 12.87 -1.70 -10.44
C ILE A 162 13.78 -0.53 -10.04
N THR A 163 14.35 -0.59 -8.83
CA THR A 163 15.38 0.33 -8.33
C THR A 163 16.60 0.35 -9.22
N ASP A 164 17.10 -0.82 -9.62
CA ASP A 164 18.24 -0.94 -10.53
C ASP A 164 17.90 -0.34 -11.90
N ALA A 165 16.68 -0.56 -12.42
CA ALA A 165 16.25 0.03 -13.68
C ALA A 165 16.18 1.57 -13.61
N ILE A 166 15.65 2.13 -12.52
CA ILE A 166 15.62 3.59 -12.31
C ILE A 166 17.05 4.13 -12.15
N GLN A 167 17.93 3.39 -11.48
CA GLN A 167 19.33 3.78 -11.31
C GLN A 167 20.09 3.76 -12.66
N GLU A 168 19.79 2.81 -13.55
CA GLU A 168 20.29 2.80 -14.93
C GLU A 168 19.73 3.96 -15.75
N LEU A 169 18.46 4.34 -15.56
CA LEU A 169 17.87 5.51 -16.21
C LEU A 169 18.58 6.81 -15.79
N LEU A 170 18.95 6.95 -14.50
CA LEU A 170 19.76 8.06 -14.01
C LEU A 170 21.15 8.08 -14.65
N ARG A 171 21.79 6.90 -14.79
CA ARG A 171 23.12 6.77 -15.42
C ARG A 171 23.13 7.18 -16.89
N ASP A 172 22.02 6.98 -17.59
CA ASP A 172 21.81 7.44 -18.97
C ASP A 172 21.58 8.96 -19.09
N GLY A 173 21.57 9.69 -17.96
CA GLY A 173 21.28 11.12 -17.92
C GLY A 173 19.77 11.43 -17.87
N GLY A 174 18.92 10.42 -17.71
CA GLY A 174 17.48 10.61 -17.51
C GLY A 174 17.19 11.29 -16.17
N ARG A 175 16.31 12.29 -16.17
CA ARG A 175 15.89 12.96 -14.94
C ARG A 175 14.78 12.17 -14.26
N VAL A 176 14.92 11.91 -12.96
CA VAL A 176 13.90 11.26 -12.14
C VAL A 176 13.42 12.22 -11.07
N ASP A 177 12.13 12.50 -11.06
CA ASP A 177 11.49 13.33 -10.04
C ASP A 177 11.01 12.47 -8.87
N ALA A 178 11.03 13.05 -7.67
CA ALA A 178 10.42 12.46 -6.50
C ALA A 178 9.30 13.33 -5.94
N VAL A 179 8.29 12.66 -5.40
CA VAL A 179 7.25 13.25 -4.58
C VAL A 179 7.26 12.56 -3.22
N ARG A 180 7.12 13.35 -2.15
CA ARG A 180 6.96 12.82 -0.79
C ARG A 180 5.47 12.65 -0.48
N LEU A 181 5.11 11.49 0.07
CA LEU A 181 3.76 11.20 0.52
C LEU A 181 3.49 11.82 1.90
N GLU A 182 2.57 12.78 1.96
CA GLU A 182 2.21 13.51 3.19
C GLU A 182 1.23 12.72 4.10
N GLY A 183 0.63 11.63 3.61
CA GLY A 183 -0.30 10.78 4.37
C GLY A 183 0.22 9.37 4.68
N TRP A 184 -0.69 8.47 5.07
CA TRP A 184 -0.35 7.08 5.36
C TRP A 184 -0.05 6.27 4.09
N TRP A 185 0.79 5.25 4.26
CA TRP A 185 1.10 4.22 3.28
C TRP A 185 1.06 2.86 3.96
N LEU A 186 0.40 1.90 3.30
CA LEU A 186 0.35 0.52 3.73
C LEU A 186 0.86 -0.39 2.60
N ASP A 187 1.76 -1.30 2.92
CA ASP A 187 2.25 -2.34 2.02
C ASP A 187 1.72 -3.70 2.49
N ALA A 188 0.57 -4.11 1.96
CA ALA A 188 -0.09 -5.38 2.31
C ALA A 188 0.61 -6.62 1.71
N GLY A 189 1.76 -6.43 1.04
CA GLY A 189 2.60 -7.48 0.49
C GLY A 189 3.70 -7.95 1.45
N LYS A 190 3.96 -7.20 2.54
CA LYS A 190 4.94 -7.58 3.55
C LYS A 190 4.46 -8.86 4.26
N LYS A 191 5.37 -9.84 4.38
CA LYS A 191 5.11 -11.07 5.11
C LYS A 191 5.27 -10.80 6.61
N ASP A 192 4.14 -10.89 7.31
CA ASP A 192 3.91 -11.22 8.71
C ASP A 192 5.14 -11.12 9.64
N ASP A 193 5.41 -9.92 10.16
CA ASP A 193 6.05 -9.82 11.47
C ASP A 193 4.92 -9.63 12.49
N LEU A 194 4.59 -10.71 13.21
CA LEU A 194 3.85 -10.60 14.46
C LEU A 194 4.84 -10.14 15.53
N LEU A 195 5.07 -8.84 15.62
CA LEU A 195 5.87 -8.24 16.70
C LEU A 195 5.07 -8.13 18.01
N GLY A 196 3.75 -8.28 17.94
CA GLY A 196 2.85 -8.34 19.08
C GLY A 196 2.59 -9.77 19.59
N THR A 197 1.91 -9.87 20.72
CA THR A 197 1.54 -11.14 21.37
C THR A 197 0.10 -11.50 21.02
N VAL A 198 -0.13 -12.72 20.56
CA VAL A 198 -1.46 -13.28 20.29
C VAL A 198 -1.66 -14.51 21.18
N ASP A 199 -2.76 -14.55 21.95
CA ASP A 199 -3.05 -15.66 22.86
C ASP A 199 -3.51 -16.94 22.15
N ASP A 200 -4.24 -16.79 21.05
CA ASP A 200 -4.68 -17.88 20.17
C ASP A 200 -4.26 -17.63 18.71
N PRO A 201 -3.09 -18.14 18.28
CA PRO A 201 -2.64 -18.00 16.90
C PRO A 201 -3.55 -18.66 15.86
N GLU A 202 -4.35 -19.68 16.22
CA GLU A 202 -5.27 -20.35 15.28
C GLU A 202 -6.46 -19.44 14.90
N ALA A 203 -6.75 -18.45 15.74
CA ALA A 203 -7.77 -17.43 15.49
C ALA A 203 -7.31 -16.35 14.49
N VAL A 204 -6.04 -16.37 14.06
CA VAL A 204 -5.46 -15.46 13.07
C VAL A 204 -5.32 -16.18 11.74
N THR A 205 -6.03 -15.70 10.73
CA THR A 205 -6.06 -16.33 9.40
C THR A 205 -5.89 -15.28 8.30
N GLY A 206 -5.23 -15.64 7.21
CA GLY A 206 -4.90 -14.70 6.13
C GLY A 206 -3.67 -13.83 6.46
N ARG A 207 -3.43 -12.81 5.63
CA ARG A 207 -2.27 -11.89 5.79
C ARG A 207 -2.50 -10.93 6.95
N VAL A 208 -1.68 -10.97 8.00
CA VAL A 208 -1.91 -10.17 9.22
C VAL A 208 -0.58 -9.65 9.76
N GLU A 209 -0.47 -8.32 9.82
CA GLU A 209 0.65 -7.65 10.49
C GLU A 209 0.21 -7.14 11.86
N ILE A 210 1.04 -7.39 12.89
CA ILE A 210 0.80 -6.93 14.25
C ILE A 210 2.05 -6.25 14.78
N GLY A 211 1.95 -4.95 15.07
CA GLY A 211 3.04 -4.12 15.57
C GLY A 211 3.53 -4.51 16.96
N ALA A 212 4.72 -4.01 17.31
CA ALA A 212 5.38 -4.32 18.57
C ALA A 212 4.53 -3.89 19.78
N MET A 213 4.63 -4.66 20.87
CA MET A 213 3.89 -4.40 22.13
C MET A 213 2.36 -4.43 22.00
N THR A 214 1.82 -4.85 20.86
CA THR A 214 0.38 -5.07 20.70
C THR A 214 -0.02 -6.40 21.34
N THR A 215 -1.15 -6.41 22.03
CA THR A 215 -1.74 -7.65 22.59
C THR A 215 -3.07 -7.97 21.92
N VAL A 216 -3.23 -9.23 21.53
CA VAL A 216 -4.47 -9.80 21.01
C VAL A 216 -4.90 -10.91 21.95
N GLU A 217 -6.05 -10.72 22.59
CA GLU A 217 -6.62 -11.63 23.56
C GLU A 217 -8.05 -12.04 23.15
N ARG A 218 -8.34 -13.34 23.12
CA ARG A 218 -9.68 -13.89 22.87
C ARG A 218 -10.34 -13.31 21.62
N SER A 219 -9.56 -13.01 20.60
CA SER A 219 -9.99 -12.26 19.42
C SER A 219 -9.72 -13.05 18.14
N VAL A 220 -10.53 -12.80 17.11
CA VAL A 220 -10.40 -13.44 15.80
C VAL A 220 -9.95 -12.40 14.80
N ILE A 221 -8.88 -12.69 14.06
CA ILE A 221 -8.35 -11.79 13.02
C ILE A 221 -8.39 -12.51 11.67
N ARG A 222 -9.01 -11.89 10.68
CA ARG A 222 -9.11 -12.39 9.32
C ARG A 222 -8.54 -11.37 8.35
N GLY A 223 -7.36 -11.67 7.84
CA GLY A 223 -6.61 -10.85 6.91
C GLY A 223 -7.27 -10.66 5.54
N PRO A 224 -6.83 -9.66 4.75
CA PRO A 224 -5.71 -8.76 5.03
C PRO A 224 -6.00 -7.75 6.14
N VAL A 225 -5.18 -7.71 7.20
CA VAL A 225 -5.32 -6.81 8.36
C VAL A 225 -3.94 -6.28 8.76
N VAL A 226 -3.89 -5.01 9.17
CA VAL A 226 -2.71 -4.43 9.81
C VAL A 226 -3.12 -3.81 11.14
N ILE A 227 -2.38 -4.15 12.19
CA ILE A 227 -2.54 -3.60 13.53
C ILE A 227 -1.23 -2.94 13.93
N GLY A 228 -1.28 -1.66 14.28
CA GLY A 228 -0.14 -0.86 14.69
C GLY A 228 0.49 -1.33 16.00
N GLU A 229 1.42 -0.54 16.50
CA GLU A 229 2.15 -0.81 17.75
C GLU A 229 1.32 -0.45 18.99
N ARG A 230 1.63 -1.08 20.12
CA ARG A 230 1.05 -0.77 21.44
C ARG A 230 -0.49 -0.81 21.48
N CYS A 231 -1.10 -1.59 20.60
CA CYS A 231 -2.54 -1.76 20.54
C CYS A 231 -3.02 -2.81 21.54
N ARG A 232 -4.30 -2.73 21.92
CA ARG A 232 -4.96 -3.76 22.72
C ARG A 232 -6.23 -4.22 22.03
N VAL A 233 -6.24 -5.47 21.61
CA VAL A 233 -7.38 -6.11 20.93
C VAL A 233 -7.92 -7.20 21.84
N GLN A 234 -9.16 -7.05 22.34
CA GLN A 234 -9.70 -7.95 23.35
C GLN A 234 -11.16 -8.36 23.08
N GLY A 235 -11.40 -9.66 22.88
CA GLY A 235 -12.73 -10.17 22.56
C GLY A 235 -13.32 -9.55 21.30
N ALA A 236 -12.47 -9.23 20.33
CA ALA A 236 -12.84 -8.51 19.11
C ALA A 236 -12.81 -9.43 17.89
N PHE A 237 -13.53 -9.03 16.85
CA PHE A 237 -13.37 -9.58 15.51
C PHE A 237 -12.79 -8.49 14.60
N ILE A 238 -11.61 -8.74 14.05
CA ILE A 238 -10.97 -7.85 13.08
C ILE A 238 -11.01 -8.53 11.71
N GLY A 239 -11.90 -8.06 10.85
CA GLY A 239 -12.15 -8.61 9.53
C GLY A 239 -11.28 -8.00 8.44
N PRO A 240 -11.39 -8.54 7.22
CA PRO A 240 -10.55 -8.16 6.08
C PRO A 240 -10.57 -6.67 5.77
N TYR A 241 -9.48 -6.21 5.16
CA TYR A 241 -9.26 -4.83 4.70
C TYR A 241 -9.41 -3.81 5.83
N THR A 242 -8.89 -4.17 7.01
CA THR A 242 -8.89 -3.31 8.20
C THR A 242 -7.48 -2.89 8.56
N ALA A 243 -7.28 -1.60 8.78
CA ALA A 243 -6.05 -1.03 9.30
C ALA A 243 -6.32 -0.35 10.65
N ILE A 244 -5.54 -0.67 11.67
CA ILE A 244 -5.63 -0.12 13.02
C ILE A 244 -4.31 0.60 13.31
N GLY A 245 -4.38 1.90 13.59
CA GLY A 245 -3.24 2.75 13.95
C GLY A 245 -2.76 2.52 15.37
N ASP A 246 -1.60 3.09 15.68
CA ASP A 246 -0.88 2.86 16.93
C ASP A 246 -1.69 3.26 18.17
N ASP A 247 -1.34 2.67 19.32
CA ASP A 247 -1.88 3.05 20.63
C ASP A 247 -3.42 2.99 20.69
N THR A 248 -4.03 2.09 19.91
CA THR A 248 -5.48 1.92 19.79
C THR A 248 -6.00 0.75 20.62
N THR A 249 -7.16 0.91 21.24
CA THR A 249 -7.86 -0.15 21.96
C THR A 249 -9.14 -0.56 21.22
N ILE A 250 -9.26 -1.84 20.86
CA ILE A 250 -10.48 -2.45 20.32
C ILE A 250 -10.94 -3.55 21.28
N ALA A 251 -12.05 -3.33 21.98
CA ALA A 251 -12.59 -4.28 22.94
C ALA A 251 -14.05 -4.60 22.60
N GLN A 252 -14.41 -5.89 22.67
CA GLN A 252 -15.78 -6.37 22.48
C GLN A 252 -16.46 -5.78 21.22
N THR A 253 -15.69 -5.67 20.14
CA THR A 253 -16.07 -4.94 18.93
C THR A 253 -15.78 -5.78 17.70
N SER A 254 -16.70 -5.73 16.73
CA SER A 254 -16.50 -6.30 15.40
C SER A 254 -16.22 -5.19 14.41
N ILE A 255 -15.10 -5.25 13.69
CA ILE A 255 -14.70 -4.23 12.71
C ILE A 255 -14.18 -4.90 11.44
N GLN A 256 -14.57 -4.39 10.27
CA GLN A 256 -14.06 -4.82 8.96
C GLN A 256 -14.09 -3.69 7.94
N HIS A 257 -13.37 -3.79 6.82
CA HIS A 257 -13.38 -2.78 5.75
C HIS A 257 -13.17 -1.34 6.24
N SER A 258 -12.32 -1.15 7.25
CA SER A 258 -12.24 0.13 7.97
C SER A 258 -10.82 0.56 8.24
N VAL A 259 -10.60 1.87 8.32
CA VAL A 259 -9.34 2.48 8.73
C VAL A 259 -9.55 3.17 10.06
N VAL A 260 -8.80 2.77 11.08
CA VAL A 260 -8.79 3.40 12.41
C VAL A 260 -7.44 4.05 12.59
N LEU A 261 -7.39 5.37 12.77
CA LEU A 261 -6.14 6.09 13.03
C LEU A 261 -5.70 5.94 14.49
N ASP A 262 -4.53 6.49 14.84
CA ASP A 262 -3.90 6.31 16.14
C ASP A 262 -4.75 6.81 17.32
N HIS A 263 -4.46 6.26 18.51
CA HIS A 263 -5.05 6.64 19.79
C HIS A 263 -6.59 6.49 19.87
N CYS A 264 -7.16 5.56 19.09
CA CYS A 264 -8.60 5.32 19.14
C CYS A 264 -9.00 4.38 20.28
N ARG A 265 -10.26 4.45 20.70
CA ARG A 265 -10.87 3.49 21.61
C ARG A 265 -12.25 3.08 21.14
N LEU A 266 -12.41 1.82 20.77
CA LEU A 266 -13.69 1.21 20.45
C LEU A 266 -14.00 0.14 21.50
N ASP A 267 -15.13 0.29 22.19
CA ASP A 267 -15.49 -0.58 23.32
C ASP A 267 -16.99 -0.92 23.28
N GLY A 268 -17.31 -2.19 23.02
CA GLY A 268 -18.67 -2.70 22.98
C GLY A 268 -19.48 -2.28 21.75
N VAL A 269 -18.83 -2.06 20.61
CA VAL A 269 -19.49 -1.68 19.35
C VAL A 269 -19.85 -2.92 18.55
N ASP A 270 -21.14 -3.14 18.31
CA ASP A 270 -21.64 -4.39 17.70
C ASP A 270 -21.06 -4.64 16.30
N ARG A 271 -20.92 -3.59 15.47
CA ARG A 271 -20.34 -3.68 14.13
C ARG A 271 -19.85 -2.33 13.62
N VAL A 272 -18.62 -2.29 13.11
CA VAL A 272 -18.02 -1.16 12.37
C VAL A 272 -17.63 -1.68 10.99
N GLU A 273 -18.12 -1.02 9.95
CA GLU A 273 -17.87 -1.43 8.56
C GLU A 273 -17.81 -0.20 7.65
N ASP A 274 -17.01 -0.29 6.59
CA ASP A 274 -16.86 0.76 5.55
C ASP A 274 -16.60 2.16 6.15
N SER A 275 -15.77 2.21 7.19
CA SER A 275 -15.60 3.38 8.05
C SER A 275 -14.15 3.88 8.11
N VAL A 276 -13.98 5.19 8.26
CA VAL A 276 -12.69 5.83 8.58
C VAL A 276 -12.84 6.58 9.89
N LEU A 277 -12.06 6.19 10.90
CA LEU A 277 -12.06 6.80 12.23
C LEU A 277 -10.81 7.66 12.40
N GLY A 278 -11.01 8.95 12.62
CA GLY A 278 -9.95 9.92 12.86
C GLY A 278 -9.13 9.65 14.13
N ARG A 279 -7.99 10.32 14.29
CA ARG A 279 -7.11 10.17 15.46
C ARG A 279 -7.88 10.52 16.74
N GLY A 280 -7.71 9.71 17.79
CA GLY A 280 -8.30 9.98 19.10
C GLY A 280 -9.81 9.69 19.23
N VAL A 281 -10.43 9.09 18.20
CA VAL A 281 -11.87 8.78 18.24
C VAL A 281 -12.15 7.76 19.35
N THR A 282 -13.19 8.05 20.13
CA THR A 282 -13.67 7.14 21.17
C THR A 282 -15.13 6.78 20.91
N ILE A 283 -15.39 5.50 20.67
CA ILE A 283 -16.74 4.93 20.50
C ILE A 283 -16.95 3.93 21.62
N THR A 284 -17.94 4.20 22.46
CA THR A 284 -18.23 3.35 23.62
C THR A 284 -19.72 3.14 23.76
N ARG A 285 -20.08 1.92 24.15
CA ARG A 285 -21.46 1.61 24.54
C ARG A 285 -21.66 1.96 26.01
N ALA A 286 -22.63 2.83 26.30
CA ALA A 286 -22.97 3.15 27.69
C ALA A 286 -23.60 1.92 28.36
N THR A 287 -23.05 1.52 29.50
CA THR A 287 -23.56 0.41 30.33
C THR A 287 -24.63 0.84 31.34
N ASP A 288 -24.72 2.14 31.64
CA ASP A 288 -25.71 2.71 32.55
C ASP A 288 -26.87 3.37 31.78
N GLY A 289 -28.05 2.75 31.82
CA GLY A 289 -29.29 3.27 31.21
C GLY A 289 -29.70 2.59 29.90
N PRO A 290 -30.72 3.12 29.17
CA PRO A 290 -31.16 2.56 27.89
C PRO A 290 -30.00 2.52 26.89
N LYS A 291 -30.00 1.52 25.98
CA LYS A 291 -28.94 1.30 24.98
C LYS A 291 -28.64 2.60 24.23
N ALA A 292 -27.49 3.21 24.52
CA ALA A 292 -27.05 4.45 23.89
C ALA A 292 -25.62 4.28 23.37
N LEU A 293 -25.42 4.61 22.09
CA LEU A 293 -24.12 4.75 21.47
C LEU A 293 -23.59 6.15 21.79
N ARG A 294 -22.42 6.24 22.43
CA ARG A 294 -21.74 7.53 22.66
C ARG A 294 -20.52 7.59 21.76
N VAL A 295 -20.45 8.63 20.95
CA VAL A 295 -19.36 8.87 20.00
C VAL A 295 -18.68 10.18 20.35
N PHE A 296 -17.38 10.13 20.61
CA PHE A 296 -16.52 11.30 20.74
C PHE A 296 -15.65 11.40 19.50
N VAL A 297 -15.70 12.56 18.88
CA VAL A 297 -15.36 12.75 17.48
C VAL A 297 -14.43 13.94 17.38
N SER A 298 -13.29 13.75 16.72
CA SER A 298 -12.32 14.82 16.44
C SER A 298 -12.64 15.52 15.11
N ASP A 299 -11.83 16.53 14.77
CA ASP A 299 -12.04 17.38 13.59
C ASP A 299 -12.16 16.56 12.29
N ASP A 300 -12.97 17.05 11.36
CA ASP A 300 -13.25 16.48 10.03
C ASP A 300 -13.84 15.06 9.97
N SER A 301 -14.44 14.59 11.06
CA SER A 301 -15.12 13.29 11.08
C SER A 301 -16.54 13.35 10.55
N GLN A 302 -16.92 12.38 9.72
CA GLN A 302 -18.27 12.20 9.22
C GLN A 302 -18.89 10.94 9.84
N ILE A 303 -19.99 11.10 10.58
CA ILE A 303 -20.75 9.98 11.15
C ILE A 303 -22.08 9.87 10.39
N SER A 304 -22.34 8.69 9.85
CA SER A 304 -23.63 8.32 9.27
C SER A 304 -24.20 7.15 10.07
N LEU A 305 -25.40 7.32 10.64
CA LEU A 305 -26.13 6.34 11.45
C LEU A 305 -27.33 5.79 10.67
#